data_AF-W7KDE4-F1
#
_entry.id   AF-W7KDE4-F1
#
_cell.length_a   1.000
_cell.length_b   1.000
_cell.length_c   1.000
_cell.angle_alpha   90.00
_cell.angle_beta   90.00
_cell.angle_gamma   90.00
#
_symmetry.space_group_name_H-M   'P 1'
#
loop_
_entity.id
_entity.type
_entity.pdbx_description
1 polymer ?
#
loop_
_entity_poly.entity_id
_entity_poly.type
_entity_poly.pdbx_seq_one_letter_code
_entity_poly.pdbx_strand_id
1 'polypeptide(L)'
;MAQNPWFVKKSKTLRTSQLEKFINKFNEEYEHLMHMTRFKYIKRTLESIKENSDLIINKKTFSILRISCVAQLQPKYLNKIDDGISVYLSNFMLKANHDVEGFCLCFNKIKLKEKESRVMNNDPSIMFVKISFKLLILVLKENYEISKKIINK
;
A
#
# COMPACT_ATOMS: atom_id res chain seq x y z
N MET A 1 10.70 12.05 -0.37
CA MET A 1 11.17 10.79 -1.01
C MET A 1 10.48 10.67 -2.34
N ALA A 2 11.22 10.45 -3.42
CA ALA A 2 10.62 10.31 -4.75
C ALA A 2 9.98 8.93 -4.92
N GLN A 3 8.90 8.86 -5.68
CA GLN A 3 8.32 7.60 -6.14
C GLN A 3 9.12 7.14 -7.36
N ASN A 4 9.72 5.96 -7.32
CA ASN A 4 10.18 5.30 -8.53
C ASN A 4 8.98 4.64 -9.22
N PRO A 5 8.99 4.50 -10.56
CA PRO A 5 7.87 3.91 -11.30
C PRO A 5 7.44 2.54 -10.75
N TRP A 6 6.14 2.35 -10.58
CA TRP A 6 5.55 1.09 -10.18
C TRP A 6 5.08 0.28 -11.40
N PHE A 7 5.60 -0.94 -11.52
CA PHE A 7 5.22 -1.84 -12.61
C PHE A 7 4.13 -2.81 -12.14
N VAL A 8 2.93 -2.66 -12.66
CA VAL A 8 1.80 -3.57 -12.40
C VAL A 8 2.03 -4.89 -13.16
N LYS A 9 2.27 -5.98 -12.41
CA LYS A 9 2.47 -7.33 -12.99
C LYS A 9 1.17 -8.11 -13.14
N LYS A 10 0.17 -7.82 -12.29
CA LYS A 10 -1.14 -8.48 -12.31
C LYS A 10 -2.15 -7.60 -11.59
N SER A 11 -3.38 -7.57 -12.10
CA SER A 11 -4.53 -6.97 -11.42
C SER A 11 -5.59 -8.04 -11.18
N LYS A 12 -6.27 -7.96 -10.02
CA LYS A 12 -7.41 -8.80 -9.70
C LYS A 12 -8.41 -8.00 -8.88
N THR A 13 -9.64 -7.90 -9.38
CA THR A 13 -10.77 -7.36 -8.62
C THR A 13 -11.00 -8.14 -7.33
N LEU A 14 -11.24 -7.42 -6.24
CA LEU A 14 -11.44 -7.99 -4.91
C LEU A 14 -12.91 -7.92 -4.51
N ARG A 15 -13.48 -9.06 -4.12
CA ARG A 15 -14.81 -9.11 -3.51
C ARG A 15 -14.74 -8.53 -2.09
N THR A 16 -15.83 -7.91 -1.62
CA THR A 16 -15.92 -7.31 -0.28
C THR A 16 -15.55 -8.30 0.84
N SER A 17 -15.96 -9.57 0.75
CA SER A 17 -15.58 -10.60 1.73
C SER A 17 -14.07 -10.90 1.80
N GLN A 18 -13.30 -10.56 0.76
CA GLN A 18 -11.85 -10.71 0.74
C GLN A 18 -11.12 -9.42 1.14
N LEU A 19 -11.83 -8.30 1.24
CA LEU A 19 -11.30 -7.01 1.70
C LEU A 19 -10.82 -7.10 3.14
N GLU A 20 -11.69 -7.58 4.04
CA GLU A 20 -11.36 -7.73 5.46
C GLU A 20 -10.12 -8.60 5.65
N LYS A 21 -10.03 -9.74 4.95
CA LYS A 21 -8.87 -10.62 5.03
C LYS A 21 -7.57 -9.93 4.60
N PHE A 22 -7.63 -9.03 3.62
CA PHE A 22 -6.45 -8.28 3.18
C PHE A 22 -6.07 -7.19 4.20
N ILE A 23 -7.05 -6.50 4.77
CA ILE A 23 -6.85 -5.47 5.79
C ILE A 23 -6.29 -6.08 7.09
N ASN A 24 -6.87 -7.17 7.57
CA ASN A 24 -6.40 -7.84 8.78
C ASN A 24 -4.94 -8.32 8.61
N LYS A 25 -4.61 -8.82 7.43
CA LYS A 25 -3.23 -9.20 7.11
C LYS A 25 -2.25 -8.03 7.13
N PHE A 26 -2.67 -6.82 6.75
CA PHE A 26 -1.84 -5.62 6.90
C PHE A 26 -1.63 -5.30 8.39
N ASN A 27 -2.70 -5.34 9.18
CA ASN A 27 -2.59 -5.07 10.61
C ASN A 27 -1.65 -6.08 11.30
N GLU A 28 -1.76 -7.37 10.97
CA GLU A 28 -0.87 -8.43 11.47
C GLU A 28 0.58 -8.26 11.01
N GLU A 29 0.83 -8.05 9.71
CA GLU A 29 2.19 -7.94 9.14
C GLU A 29 2.97 -6.74 9.69
N TYR A 30 2.28 -5.66 10.07
CA TYR A 30 2.90 -4.39 10.44
C TYR A 30 2.52 -3.89 11.85
N GLU A 31 2.03 -4.77 12.73
CA GLU A 31 1.66 -4.40 14.11
C GLU A 31 2.85 -3.78 14.86
N HIS A 32 4.07 -4.26 14.63
CA HIS A 32 5.30 -3.72 15.23
C HIS A 32 5.61 -2.28 14.79
N LEU A 33 5.10 -1.83 13.65
CA LEU A 33 5.24 -0.47 13.14
C LEU A 33 4.11 0.47 13.58
N MET A 34 3.10 -0.04 14.30
CA MET A 34 1.97 0.76 14.76
C MET A 34 2.35 1.79 15.82
N HIS A 35 3.57 1.83 16.33
CA HIS A 35 4.06 2.96 17.11
C HIS A 35 4.24 4.23 16.24
N MET A 36 4.45 4.07 14.93
CA MET A 36 4.61 5.18 13.98
C MET A 36 3.25 5.79 13.60
N THR A 37 3.13 7.12 13.70
CA THR A 37 1.90 7.88 13.41
C THR A 37 1.31 7.54 12.04
N ARG A 38 2.17 7.34 11.03
CA ARG A 38 1.73 7.00 9.67
C ARG A 38 0.99 5.67 9.58
N PHE A 39 1.50 4.63 10.24
CA PHE A 39 0.87 3.31 10.28
C PHE A 39 -0.41 3.34 11.12
N LYS A 40 -0.43 4.03 12.27
CA LYS A 40 -1.66 4.25 13.05
C LYS A 40 -2.77 4.88 12.21
N TYR A 41 -2.42 5.91 11.43
CA TYR A 41 -3.39 6.59 10.57
C TYR A 41 -3.93 5.65 9.49
N ILE A 42 -3.06 4.91 8.81
CA ILE A 42 -3.48 3.91 7.82
C ILE A 42 -4.42 2.88 8.45
N LYS A 43 -4.04 2.27 9.59
CA LYS A 43 -4.88 1.29 10.32
C LYS A 43 -6.28 1.83 10.61
N ARG A 44 -6.38 3.01 11.22
CA ARG A 44 -7.66 3.67 11.53
C ARG A 44 -8.52 3.89 10.28
N THR A 45 -7.91 4.33 9.18
CA THR A 45 -8.65 4.52 7.92
C THR A 45 -9.14 3.19 7.36
N LEU A 46 -8.32 2.13 7.41
CA LEU A 46 -8.72 0.80 6.95
C LEU A 46 -9.82 0.18 7.82
N GLU A 47 -9.78 0.38 9.14
CA GLU A 47 -10.83 -0.03 10.08
C GLU A 47 -12.16 0.65 9.73
N SER A 48 -12.14 1.96 9.48
CA SER A 48 -13.33 2.69 9.01
C SER A 48 -13.84 2.18 7.67
N ILE A 49 -12.97 1.86 6.71
CA ILE A 49 -13.37 1.24 5.43
C ILE A 49 -14.03 -0.13 5.67
N LYS A 50 -13.50 -0.92 6.61
CA LYS A 50 -14.02 -2.24 6.96
C LYS A 50 -15.42 -2.15 7.55
N GLU A 51 -15.62 -1.26 8.52
CA GLU A 51 -16.91 -1.01 9.18
C GLU A 51 -17.98 -0.50 8.22
N ASN A 52 -17.58 0.20 7.16
CA ASN A 52 -18.48 0.75 6.15
C ASN A 52 -18.48 -0.07 4.85
N SER A 53 -17.92 -1.29 4.86
CA SER A 53 -17.74 -2.07 3.65
C SER A 53 -19.06 -2.55 3.01
N ASP A 54 -20.13 -2.64 3.78
CA ASP A 54 -21.49 -2.94 3.30
C ASP A 54 -22.11 -1.80 2.48
N LEU A 55 -21.61 -0.58 2.63
CA LEU A 55 -22.01 0.57 1.80
C LEU A 55 -21.37 0.55 0.41
N ILE A 56 -20.59 -0.49 0.10
CA ILE A 56 -19.86 -0.61 -1.16
C ILE A 56 -20.69 -1.49 -2.09
N ILE A 57 -21.58 -0.82 -2.81
CA ILE A 57 -22.58 -1.45 -3.70
C ILE A 57 -21.91 -2.24 -4.83
N ASN A 58 -20.74 -1.80 -5.30
CA ASN A 58 -20.10 -2.37 -6.48
C ASN A 58 -18.95 -3.35 -6.15
N LYS A 59 -19.06 -4.59 -6.67
CA LYS A 59 -18.05 -5.64 -6.53
C LYS A 59 -16.71 -5.33 -7.22
N LYS A 60 -16.62 -4.25 -8.01
CA LYS A 60 -15.42 -3.82 -8.74
C LYS A 60 -14.66 -2.65 -8.09
N THR A 61 -15.13 -2.16 -6.94
CA THR A 61 -14.58 -0.99 -6.25
C THR A 61 -13.16 -1.21 -5.72
N PHE A 62 -12.79 -2.43 -5.35
CA PHE A 62 -11.44 -2.74 -4.88
C PHE A 62 -10.71 -3.67 -5.85
N SER A 63 -9.40 -3.45 -5.97
CA SER A 63 -8.51 -4.35 -6.70
C SER A 63 -7.25 -4.62 -5.90
N ILE A 64 -6.75 -5.85 -6.02
CA ILE A 64 -5.41 -6.20 -5.58
C ILE A 64 -4.50 -6.22 -6.80
N LEU A 65 -3.46 -5.40 -6.76
CA LEU A 65 -2.40 -5.38 -7.74
C LEU A 65 -1.17 -6.11 -7.22
N ARG A 66 -0.43 -6.79 -8.10
CA ARG A 66 0.94 -7.24 -7.81
C ARG A 66 1.90 -6.24 -8.44
N ILE A 67 2.62 -5.52 -7.60
CA ILE A 67 3.54 -4.47 -8.02
C ILE A 67 4.98 -4.99 -7.96
N SER A 68 5.81 -4.53 -8.89
CA SER A 68 7.27 -4.57 -8.80
C SER A 68 7.80 -3.15 -8.93
N CYS A 69 8.72 -2.73 -8.08
CA CYS A 69 9.35 -1.42 -8.18
C CYS A 69 10.74 -1.42 -7.54
N VAL A 70 11.41 -0.27 -7.58
CA VAL A 70 12.65 -0.02 -6.84
C VAL A 70 12.31 0.90 -5.67
N ALA A 71 12.45 0.42 -4.45
CA ALA A 71 12.30 1.24 -3.25
C ALA A 71 13.57 2.04 -2.99
N GLN A 72 13.39 3.29 -2.57
CA GLN A 72 14.47 4.19 -2.16
C GLN A 72 14.47 4.26 -0.63
N LEU A 73 15.55 3.82 0.01
CA LEU A 73 15.65 3.71 1.47
C LEU A 73 16.78 4.59 2.02
N GLN A 74 16.62 5.05 3.25
CA GLN A 74 17.72 5.66 3.99
C GLN A 74 18.68 4.57 4.51
N PRO A 75 20.01 4.81 4.49
CA PRO A 75 21.05 3.89 4.97
C PRO A 75 20.84 3.38 6.39
N LYS A 76 20.18 4.16 7.25
CA LYS A 76 19.84 3.74 8.62
C LYS A 76 18.99 2.46 8.68
N TYR A 77 18.33 2.08 7.57
CA TYR A 77 17.56 0.85 7.44
C TYR A 77 18.39 -0.34 6.91
N LEU A 78 19.72 -0.22 6.76
CA LEU A 78 20.59 -1.30 6.26
C LEU A 78 20.44 -2.59 7.08
N ASN A 79 20.34 -2.47 8.40
CA ASN A 79 20.18 -3.62 9.31
C ASN A 79 18.70 -4.01 9.51
N LYS A 80 17.76 -3.28 8.92
CA LYS A 80 16.30 -3.46 9.04
C LYS A 80 15.59 -3.12 7.72
N ILE A 81 16.02 -3.78 6.64
CA ILE A 81 15.57 -3.44 5.28
C ILE A 81 14.06 -3.56 5.14
N ASP A 82 13.44 -4.58 5.74
CA ASP A 82 12.00 -4.81 5.66
C ASP A 82 11.19 -3.67 6.29
N ASP A 83 11.63 -3.15 7.44
CA ASP A 83 11.02 -1.97 8.07
C ASP A 83 11.24 -0.73 7.20
N GLY A 84 12.43 -0.55 6.65
CA GLY A 84 12.74 0.53 5.72
C GLY A 84 11.81 0.54 4.50
N ILE A 85 11.58 -0.62 3.89
CA ILE A 85 10.66 -0.78 2.75
C ILE A 85 9.23 -0.46 3.18
N SER A 86 8.80 -0.95 4.34
CA SER A 86 7.46 -0.73 4.86
C SER A 86 7.20 0.76 5.10
N VAL A 87 8.17 1.46 5.71
CA VAL A 87 8.14 2.92 5.89
C VAL A 87 8.11 3.65 4.55
N TYR A 88 8.96 3.24 3.59
CA TYR A 88 8.96 3.79 2.23
C TYR A 88 7.58 3.68 1.58
N LEU A 89 7.00 2.48 1.56
CA LEU A 89 5.69 2.22 0.94
C LEU A 89 4.54 2.97 1.64
N SER A 90 4.61 3.13 2.96
CA SER A 90 3.60 3.85 3.73
C SER A 90 3.40 5.30 3.29
N ASN A 91 4.42 5.93 2.69
CA ASN A 91 4.33 7.31 2.18
C ASN A 91 3.38 7.45 0.99
N PHE A 92 3.10 6.36 0.29
CA PHE A 92 2.24 6.31 -0.90
C PHE A 92 0.82 5.79 -0.60
N MET A 93 0.55 5.35 0.63
CA MET A 93 -0.78 4.90 1.03
C MET A 93 -1.73 6.07 1.28
N LEU A 94 -3.03 5.81 1.18
CA LEU A 94 -4.09 6.80 1.30
C LEU A 94 -3.91 8.01 0.37
N LYS A 95 -3.46 7.75 -0.85
CA LYS A 95 -3.21 8.74 -1.90
C LYS A 95 -3.53 8.13 -3.27
N ALA A 96 -3.92 8.97 -4.21
CA ALA A 96 -3.99 8.59 -5.62
C ALA A 96 -2.58 8.31 -6.16
N ASN A 97 -2.48 7.32 -7.04
CA ASN A 97 -1.23 6.97 -7.71
C ASN A 97 -1.52 6.65 -9.17
N HIS A 98 -0.88 7.41 -10.07
CA HIS A 98 -1.10 7.32 -11.51
C HIS A 98 -0.60 6.01 -12.11
N ASP A 99 0.45 5.41 -11.57
CA ASP A 99 1.01 4.13 -12.06
C ASP A 99 0.01 2.96 -11.92
N VAL A 100 -1.01 3.12 -11.06
CA VAL A 100 -2.00 2.09 -10.74
C VAL A 100 -3.43 2.53 -11.01
N GLU A 101 -3.62 3.72 -11.58
CA GLU A 101 -4.92 4.34 -11.90
C GLU A 101 -5.95 4.20 -10.75
N GLY A 102 -5.50 4.49 -9.53
CA GLY A 102 -6.33 4.26 -8.35
C GLY A 102 -5.78 4.88 -7.08
N PHE A 103 -6.56 4.74 -6.01
CA PHE A 103 -6.21 5.24 -4.69
C PHE A 103 -5.64 4.10 -3.84
N CYS A 104 -4.38 4.22 -3.45
CA CYS A 104 -3.67 3.22 -2.66
C CYS A 104 -4.22 3.15 -1.24
N LEU A 105 -4.56 1.97 -0.74
CA LEU A 105 -5.08 1.79 0.62
C LEU A 105 -4.04 1.20 1.55
N CYS A 106 -3.55 0.00 1.23
CA CYS A 106 -2.54 -0.70 2.00
C CYS A 106 -1.80 -1.73 1.13
N PHE A 107 -0.74 -2.32 1.67
CA PHE A 107 0.10 -3.30 0.96
C PHE A 107 0.37 -4.51 1.83
N ASN A 108 0.71 -5.65 1.24
CA ASN A 108 1.05 -6.89 1.96
C ASN A 108 2.09 -7.69 1.19
N LYS A 109 2.68 -8.70 1.85
CA LYS A 109 3.56 -9.71 1.22
C LYS A 109 4.71 -9.08 0.43
N ILE A 110 5.42 -8.13 1.03
CA ILE A 110 6.66 -7.58 0.48
C ILE A 110 7.66 -8.72 0.26
N LYS A 111 8.35 -8.69 -0.87
CA LYS A 111 9.44 -9.60 -1.21
C LYS A 111 10.58 -8.81 -1.84
N LEU A 112 11.77 -8.97 -1.28
CA LEU A 112 13.02 -8.57 -1.91
C LEU A 112 13.22 -9.38 -3.20
N LYS A 113 13.63 -8.71 -4.27
CA LYS A 113 13.95 -9.33 -5.57
C LYS A 113 15.44 -9.52 -5.77
N GLU A 114 16.26 -8.74 -5.08
CA GLU A 114 17.71 -8.81 -5.12
C GLU A 114 18.21 -8.87 -3.67
N LYS A 115 19.30 -9.62 -3.43
CA LYS A 115 19.88 -9.78 -2.08
C LYS A 115 20.66 -8.53 -1.64
N GLU A 116 21.20 -7.77 -2.59
CA GLU A 116 22.07 -6.63 -2.32
C GLU A 116 21.38 -5.32 -2.69
N SER A 117 21.42 -4.35 -1.77
CA SER A 117 21.03 -2.97 -2.04
C SER A 117 22.07 -2.30 -2.93
N ARG A 118 21.63 -1.54 -3.93
CA ARG A 118 22.53 -0.77 -4.78
C ARG A 118 22.56 0.67 -4.27
N VAL A 119 23.76 1.21 -4.06
CA VAL A 119 23.96 2.65 -3.95
C VAL A 119 24.13 3.17 -5.38
N MET A 120 23.28 4.10 -5.81
CA MET A 120 23.45 4.73 -7.12
C MET A 120 24.31 5.99 -6.99
N ASN A 121 25.16 6.22 -7.99
CA ASN A 121 25.97 7.44 -8.12
C ASN A 121 26.91 7.73 -6.93
N ASN A 122 27.35 6.69 -6.21
CA ASN A 122 28.20 6.81 -5.01
C ASN A 122 27.61 7.72 -3.91
N ASP A 123 26.30 7.98 -3.89
CA ASP A 123 25.67 8.75 -2.81
C ASP A 123 25.34 7.82 -1.64
N PRO A 124 26.13 7.82 -0.56
CA PRO A 124 25.93 6.91 0.56
C PRO A 124 24.67 7.26 1.36
N SER A 125 23.95 8.34 1.03
CA SER A 125 22.75 8.79 1.74
C SER A 125 21.47 8.05 1.32
N ILE A 126 21.51 7.28 0.24
CA ILE A 126 20.34 6.60 -0.34
C ILE A 126 20.71 5.19 -0.82
N MET A 127 19.88 4.21 -0.49
CA MET A 127 19.96 2.84 -0.98
C MET A 127 18.76 2.51 -1.86
N PHE A 128 18.99 1.75 -2.93
CA PHE A 128 17.95 1.29 -3.84
C PHE A 128 17.78 -0.22 -3.75
N VAL A 129 16.54 -0.66 -3.58
CA VAL A 129 16.22 -2.08 -3.39
C VAL A 129 15.05 -2.47 -4.29
N LYS A 130 15.24 -3.50 -5.11
CA LYS A 130 14.17 -4.02 -5.96
C LYS A 130 13.22 -4.89 -5.14
N ILE A 131 11.94 -4.57 -5.18
CA ILE A 131 10.91 -5.24 -4.40
C ILE A 131 9.72 -5.65 -5.26
N SER A 132 8.93 -6.58 -4.74
CA SER A 132 7.57 -6.82 -5.20
C SER A 132 6.63 -6.96 -4.02
N PHE A 133 5.40 -6.52 -4.16
CA PHE A 133 4.39 -6.59 -3.10
C PHE A 133 2.98 -6.69 -3.69
N LYS A 134 2.01 -6.96 -2.83
CA LYS A 134 0.59 -6.83 -3.17
C LYS A 134 0.07 -5.51 -2.67
N LEU A 135 -0.62 -4.77 -3.52
CA LEU A 135 -1.23 -3.48 -3.22
C LEU A 135 -2.74 -3.61 -3.28
N LEU A 136 -3.44 -3.18 -2.24
CA LEU A 136 -4.88 -2.95 -2.28
C LEU A 136 -5.14 -1.51 -2.74
N ILE A 137 -5.93 -1.37 -3.79
CA ILE A 137 -6.37 -0.08 -4.30
C ILE A 137 -7.89 0.02 -4.31
N LEU A 138 -8.38 1.24 -4.15
CA LEU A 138 -9.72 1.66 -4.53
C LEU A 138 -9.67 2.13 -5.98
N VAL A 139 -10.47 1.51 -6.85
CA VAL A 139 -10.62 1.90 -8.25
C VAL A 139 -11.89 2.73 -8.37
N LEU A 140 -11.75 4.02 -8.64
CA LEU A 140 -12.86 4.89 -8.98
C LEU A 140 -12.91 4.99 -10.50
N LYS A 141 -13.86 4.29 -11.13
CA LYS A 141 -14.14 4.52 -12.55
C LYS A 141 -15.23 5.58 -12.66
N GLU A 142 -15.26 6.27 -13.80
CA GLU A 142 -16.35 7.16 -14.16
C GLU A 142 -17.70 6.43 -14.03
N ASN A 143 -18.73 7.16 -13.60
CA ASN A 143 -20.12 6.69 -13.43
C ASN A 143 -20.37 5.64 -12.32
N TYR A 144 -19.58 5.64 -11.24
CA TYR A 144 -19.86 4.82 -10.05
C TYR A 144 -20.82 5.53 -9.10
N GLU A 145 -21.95 4.89 -8.79
CA GLU A 145 -22.80 5.28 -7.66
C GLU A 145 -22.17 4.82 -6.34
N ILE A 146 -21.90 5.77 -5.46
CA ILE A 146 -21.40 5.52 -4.10
C ILE A 146 -22.52 5.86 -3.14
N SER A 147 -23.06 4.86 -2.43
CA SER A 147 -23.92 5.13 -1.27
C SER A 147 -23.07 5.73 -0.16
N LYS A 148 -23.37 6.97 0.21
CA LYS A 148 -22.69 7.68 1.29
C LYS A 148 -23.54 7.60 2.56
N LYS A 149 -22.92 7.21 3.68
CA LYS A 149 -23.50 7.44 5.00
C LYS A 149 -23.45 8.95 5.29
N ILE A 150 -24.60 9.57 5.50
CA ILE A 150 -24.66 10.96 5.96
C ILE A 150 -24.21 10.97 7.42
N ILE A 151 -23.09 11.62 7.69
CA ILE A 151 -22.60 11.86 9.06
C ILE A 151 -23.07 13.27 9.42
N ASN A 152 -24.12 13.38 10.23
CA ASN A 152 -24.49 14.65 10.83
C ASN A 152 -23.45 14.97 11.92
N LYS A 153 -22.80 16.13 11.80
CA LYS A 153 -21.92 16.68 12.83
C LYS A 153 -22.76 17.35 13.92
#